data_AF-A0A7X6BGY4-F1
#
_entry.id   AF-A0A7X6BGY4-F1
#
_cell.length_a   1.000
_cell.length_b   1.000
_cell.length_c   1.000
_cell.angle_alpha   90.00
_cell.angle_beta   90.00
_cell.angle_gamma   90.00
#
_symmetry.space_group_name_H-M   'P 1'
#
loop_
_entity.id
_entity.type
_entity.pdbx_description
1 polymer ?
#
loop_
_entity_poly.entity_id
_entity_poly.type
_entity_poly.pdbx_seq_one_letter_code
_entity_poly.pdbx_strand_id
1 'polypeptide(L)' 'MWRIWLIFDPRRTLVALFTFLFVLALLIHFILLSTDRFNWLDGPRGQNAAMTASSPAAAPPVAAAPVAPAQ' A
#
# COMPACT_ATOMS: atom_id res chain seq x y z
N MET A 1 5.20 -39.16 -28.62
CA MET A 1 5.07 -38.76 -27.20
C MET A 1 3.60 -38.53 -26.84
N TRP A 2 2.79 -39.59 -26.85
CA TRP A 2 1.35 -39.54 -26.53
C TRP A 2 1.03 -40.36 -25.26
N ARG A 3 1.92 -41.29 -24.91
CA ARG A 3 1.88 -42.13 -23.70
C ARG A 3 1.93 -41.34 -22.39
N ILE A 4 2.40 -40.08 -22.41
CA ILE A 4 2.38 -39.21 -21.22
C ILE A 4 0.94 -38.98 -20.74
N TRP A 5 -0.05 -38.96 -21.65
CA TRP A 5 -1.47 -38.80 -21.32
C TRP A 5 -2.13 -40.07 -20.75
N LEU A 6 -1.48 -41.23 -20.83
CA LEU A 6 -1.98 -42.46 -20.19
C LEU A 6 -1.64 -42.52 -18.69
N ILE A 7 -0.63 -41.75 -18.25
CA ILE A 7 -0.19 -41.68 -16.85
C ILE A 7 -0.71 -40.38 -16.21
N PHE A 8 -0.72 -39.28 -16.96
CA PHE A 8 -1.23 -38.00 -16.53
C PHE A 8 -2.65 -37.80 -17.02
N ASP A 9 -3.60 -37.99 -16.11
CA ASP A 9 -5.03 -37.83 -16.38
C ASP A 9 -5.30 -36.38 -16.87
N PRO A 10 -5.72 -36.18 -18.15
CA PRO A 10 -5.76 -34.90 -18.86
C PRO A 10 -6.31 -33.75 -18.03
N ARG A 11 -7.39 -34.06 -17.33
CA ARG A 11 -8.19 -33.12 -16.55
C ARG A 11 -7.41 -32.60 -15.36
N ARG A 12 -6.69 -33.49 -14.67
CA ARG A 12 -5.94 -33.14 -13.45
C ARG A 12 -4.74 -32.28 -13.79
N THR A 13 -4.06 -32.54 -14.89
CA THR A 13 -2.88 -31.77 -15.32
C THR A 13 -3.26 -30.34 -15.71
N LEU A 14 -4.37 -30.16 -16.46
CA LEU A 14 -4.89 -28.84 -16.80
C LEU A 14 -5.34 -28.06 -15.56
N VAL A 15 -6.06 -28.71 -14.65
CA VAL A 15 -6.49 -28.09 -13.39
C VAL A 15 -5.29 -27.74 -12.51
N ALA A 16 -4.29 -28.62 -12.38
CA ALA A 16 -3.11 -28.36 -11.58
C ALA A 16 -2.31 -27.18 -12.11
N LEU A 17 -2.09 -27.11 -13.43
CA LEU A 17 -1.44 -25.98 -14.08
C LEU A 17 -2.22 -24.68 -13.84
N PHE A 18 -3.53 -24.69 -14.12
CA PHE A 18 -4.37 -23.51 -13.98
C PHE A 18 -4.41 -23.01 -12.53
N THR A 19 -4.59 -23.93 -11.57
CA THR A 19 -4.62 -23.62 -10.14
C THR A 19 -3.27 -23.11 -9.66
N PHE A 20 -2.17 -23.73 -10.10
CA PHE A 20 -0.82 -23.29 -9.73
C PHE A 20 -0.54 -21.85 -10.21
N LEU A 21 -0.80 -21.55 -11.48
CA LEU A 21 -0.62 -20.20 -12.02
C LEU A 21 -1.58 -19.20 -11.37
N PHE A 22 -2.83 -19.60 -11.10
CA PHE A 22 -3.82 -18.73 -10.48
C PHE A 22 -3.47 -18.38 -9.04
N VAL A 23 -3.07 -19.37 -8.24
CA VAL A 23 -2.60 -19.14 -6.86
C VAL A 23 -1.36 -18.27 -6.86
N LEU A 24 -0.39 -18.54 -7.75
CA LEU A 24 0.82 -17.71 -7.87
C LEU A 24 0.48 -16.26 -8.24
N ALA A 25 -0.46 -16.05 -9.17
CA ALA A 25 -0.93 -14.73 -9.55
C ALA A 25 -1.58 -13.99 -8.36
N LEU A 26 -2.50 -14.65 -7.65
CA LEU A 26 -3.13 -14.07 -6.46
C LEU A 26 -2.09 -13.72 -5.38
N LEU A 27 -1.13 -14.59 -5.12
CA LEU A 27 -0.11 -14.39 -4.10
C LEU A 27 0.72 -13.13 -4.40
N ILE A 28 1.13 -12.93 -5.66
CA ILE A 28 1.82 -11.71 -6.10
C ILE A 28 0.92 -10.49 -5.93
N HIS A 29 -0.33 -10.53 -6.40
CA HIS A 29 -1.25 -9.40 -6.29
C HIS A 29 -1.51 -9.01 -4.83
N PHE A 30 -1.74 -9.99 -3.95
CA PHE A 30 -1.94 -9.75 -2.53
C PHE A 30 -0.72 -9.09 -1.86
N ILE A 31 0.50 -9.43 -2.26
CA ILE A 31 1.72 -8.76 -1.77
C ILE A 31 1.75 -7.29 -2.20
N LEU A 32 1.43 -7.00 -3.46
CA LEU A 32 1.39 -5.63 -3.96
C LEU A 32 0.26 -4.82 -3.32
N LEU A 33 -0.94 -5.41 -3.16
CA LEU A 33 -2.04 -4.76 -2.45
C LEU A 33 -1.76 -4.59 -0.95
N SER A 34 -1.02 -5.50 -0.31
CA SER A 34 -0.77 -5.41 1.13
C SER A 34 0.28 -4.35 1.48
N THR A 35 1.04 -3.84 0.51
CA THR A 35 2.10 -2.86 0.76
C THR A 35 1.60 -1.43 0.59
N ASP A 36 1.87 -0.57 1.59
CA ASP A 36 1.42 0.83 1.69
C ASP A 36 1.67 1.67 0.41
N ARG A 37 2.71 1.30 -0.36
CA ARG A 37 3.10 1.98 -1.61
C ARG A 37 2.42 1.50 -2.88
N PHE A 38 1.99 0.24 -2.95
CA PHE A 38 1.38 -0.37 -4.15
C PHE A 38 -0.09 -0.74 -3.94
N ASN A 39 -0.63 -0.49 -2.74
CA ASN A 39 -2.04 -0.64 -2.38
C ASN A 39 -2.89 0.44 -3.04
N TRP A 40 -3.18 0.27 -4.33
CA TRP A 40 -4.01 1.23 -5.07
C TRP A 40 -5.46 1.31 -4.56
N LEU A 41 -5.91 0.35 -3.73
CA LEU A 41 -7.24 0.33 -3.14
C LEU A 41 -7.38 1.25 -1.92
N ASP A 42 -6.28 1.55 -1.21
CA ASP A 42 -6.32 2.42 -0.02
C ASP A 42 -6.30 3.92 -0.36
N GLY A 43 -6.01 4.25 -1.63
CA GLY A 43 -5.99 5.62 -2.12
C GLY A 43 -4.99 6.51 -1.37
N PRO A 44 -5.03 7.85 -1.57
CA PRO A 44 -4.01 8.80 -1.06
C PRO A 44 -3.97 8.97 0.47
N ARG A 45 -4.44 8.01 1.26
CA ARG A 45 -4.58 8.11 2.72
C ARG A 45 -3.32 7.68 3.48
N GLY A 46 -2.51 6.77 2.94
CA GLY A 46 -1.25 6.33 3.55
C GLY A 46 -0.20 7.45 3.67
N GLN A 47 -0.19 8.43 2.76
CA GLN A 47 0.71 9.59 2.82
C GLN A 47 0.13 10.80 3.59
N ASN A 48 -1.20 10.95 3.68
CA ASN A 48 -1.81 12.13 4.32
C ASN A 48 -1.99 12.00 5.84
N ALA A 49 -1.99 10.78 6.39
CA ALA A 49 -2.01 10.60 7.85
C ALA A 49 -0.74 11.12 8.54
N ALA A 50 0.41 11.08 7.85
CA ALA A 50 1.66 11.65 8.36
C ALA A 50 1.77 13.18 8.14
N MET A 51 1.09 13.74 7.13
CA MET A 51 1.17 15.18 6.83
C MET A 51 0.21 16.03 7.68
N THR A 52 -0.78 15.42 8.34
CA THR A 52 -1.67 16.13 9.27
C THR A 52 -1.03 16.33 10.67
N ALA A 53 0.13 15.71 10.93
CA ALA A 53 0.96 15.98 12.12
C ALA A 53 1.91 17.19 11.92
N SER A 54 1.82 17.89 10.79
CA SER A 54 2.43 19.20 10.58
C SER A 54 1.36 20.29 10.70
N SER A 55 0.73 20.43 11.86
CA SER A 55 0.23 21.75 12.22
C SER A 55 1.45 22.56 12.68
N PRO A 56 1.93 23.56 11.92
CA PRO A 56 2.62 24.66 12.55
C PRO A 56 1.52 25.38 13.32
N ALA A 57 1.27 24.95 14.56
CA ALA A 57 0.45 25.69 15.49
C ALA A 57 1.22 26.98 15.78
N ALA A 58 0.96 27.95 14.90
CA ALA A 58 0.97 29.37 15.08
C ALA A 58 1.92 29.83 16.20
N ALA A 59 3.09 30.30 15.78
CA ALA A 59 3.53 31.57 16.35
C ALA A 59 2.42 32.60 16.07
N PRO A 60 1.90 33.24 17.12
CA PRO A 60 1.87 34.69 17.08
C PRO A 60 2.16 35.28 18.47
N PRO A 61 2.24 36.60 18.58
CA PRO A 61 3.12 37.49 17.85
C PRO A 61 4.00 38.26 18.84
N VAL A 62 5.16 38.70 18.37
CA VAL A 62 5.97 39.71 19.03
C VAL A 62 5.17 41.02 19.04
N ALA A 63 4.37 41.26 20.09
CA ALA A 63 3.70 42.54 20.33
C ALA A 63 3.10 42.58 21.76
N ALA A 64 3.96 42.73 22.77
CA ALA A 64 3.54 43.25 24.07
C ALA A 64 4.36 44.52 24.37
N ALA A 65 3.73 45.65 24.04
CA ALA A 65 3.85 46.99 24.62
C ALA A 65 5.17 47.79 24.46
N PRO A 66 5.12 48.99 23.83
CA PRO A 66 6.06 50.05 24.16
C PRO A 66 5.74 50.58 25.56
N VAL A 67 6.55 50.24 26.55
CA VAL A 67 6.58 50.95 27.85
C VAL A 67 7.66 52.02 27.76
N ALA A 68 7.24 53.25 27.47
CA ALA A 68 7.85 54.46 28.01
C ALA A 68 7.11 54.82 29.32
N PRO A 69 7.56 55.76 30.18
CA PRO A 69 8.87 56.42 30.32
C PRO A 69 9.47 56.29 31.73
N ALA A 70 10.81 56.29 31.90
CA ALA A 70 11.43 56.67 33.17
C ALA A 70 12.91 57.03 32.99
N GLN A 71 13.26 58.21 33.52
CA GLN A 71 14.56 58.90 33.58
C GLN A 71 14.84 59.82 32.38
#